data_AF-M9WHM6-F1
#
_entry.id   AF-M9WHM6-F1
#
_cell.length_a   1.000
_cell.length_b   1.000
_cell.length_c   1.000
_cell.angle_alpha   90.00
_cell.angle_beta   90.00
_cell.angle_gamma   90.00
#
_symmetry.space_group_name_H-M   'P 1'
#
loop_
_entity.id
_entity.type
_entity.pdbx_description
1 polymer ?
#
loop_
_entity_poly.entity_id
_entity_poly.type
_entity_poly.pdbx_seq_one_letter_code
_entity_poly.pdbx_strand_id
1 'polypeptide(L)'
;MIDFKKTSDDFCLKFASKDIKTKYQDIRINWAFDSFELIISKPNFITYLQNSSKLKFSYLMIESIENKIDQLRILFAKTNKACQTYLTETQDSEFCNLQYQKFLLNCYTTLKQFINNNLITWIFCDALKQAWIEFNKGYDPDFMYQYQFEKLEWLFQKNLYNILKAISKKLANDDTFKILINAYNLDLEQKHKILVEMKNQLKRL
;
A
#
# COMPACT_ATOMS: atom_id res chain seq x y z
N MET A 1 -3.71 18.80 21.00
CA MET A 1 -3.72 18.49 19.56
C MET A 1 -2.80 17.29 19.35
N ILE A 2 -3.25 16.27 18.64
CA ILE A 2 -2.44 15.06 18.42
C ILE A 2 -1.26 15.37 17.49
N ASP A 3 -0.08 14.86 17.83
CA ASP A 3 1.10 14.90 16.97
C ASP A 3 1.17 13.61 16.14
N PHE A 4 0.54 13.64 14.95
CA PHE A 4 0.50 12.49 14.06
C PHE A 4 1.89 12.07 13.54
N LYS A 5 2.84 13.01 13.45
CA LYS A 5 4.20 12.68 13.02
C LYS A 5 4.90 11.87 14.09
N LYS A 6 4.87 12.34 15.34
CA LYS A 6 5.38 11.57 16.48
C LYS A 6 4.73 10.20 16.60
N THR A 7 3.41 10.08 16.47
CA THR A 7 2.74 8.77 16.50
C THR A 7 3.21 7.85 15.37
N SER A 8 3.43 8.39 14.17
CA SER A 8 3.94 7.62 13.02
C SER A 8 5.38 7.13 13.24
N ASP A 9 6.24 8.00 13.77
CA ASP A 9 7.64 7.68 14.05
C ASP A 9 7.74 6.63 15.17
N ASP A 10 6.99 6.83 16.26
CA ASP A 10 6.87 5.86 17.36
C ASP A 10 6.33 4.51 16.88
N PHE A 11 5.38 4.51 15.94
CA PHE A 11 4.88 3.29 15.31
C PHE A 11 6.00 2.57 14.56
N CYS A 12 6.76 3.28 13.71
CA CYS A 12 7.83 2.67 12.92
C CYS A 12 8.89 2.05 13.83
N LEU A 13 9.29 2.74 14.90
CA LEU A 13 10.25 2.22 15.88
C LEU A 13 9.79 0.93 16.56
N LYS A 14 8.49 0.78 16.80
CA LYS A 14 7.93 -0.37 17.53
C LYS A 14 7.55 -1.55 16.63
N PHE A 15 7.03 -1.28 15.44
CA PHE A 15 6.35 -2.29 14.62
C PHE A 15 6.95 -2.51 13.23
N ALA A 16 7.71 -1.53 12.68
CA ALA A 16 8.32 -1.72 11.37
C ALA A 16 9.56 -2.62 11.48
N SER A 17 9.57 -3.70 10.70
CA SER A 17 10.71 -4.60 10.66
C SER A 17 11.83 -3.97 9.84
N LYS A 18 13.02 -3.90 10.41
CA LYS A 18 14.23 -3.46 9.73
C LYS A 18 14.81 -4.52 8.78
N ASP A 19 14.37 -5.76 8.91
CA ASP A 19 14.74 -6.87 8.02
C ASP A 19 13.47 -7.65 7.62
N ILE A 20 13.01 -7.44 6.40
CA ILE A 20 11.86 -8.10 5.80
C ILE A 20 12.38 -9.07 4.75
N LYS A 21 12.16 -10.37 5.02
CA LYS A 21 12.56 -11.46 4.14
C LYS A 21 11.39 -11.86 3.26
N THR A 22 11.68 -12.04 1.97
CA THR A 22 10.77 -12.62 0.99
C THR A 22 11.56 -13.47 0.00
N LYS A 23 10.86 -14.10 -0.93
CA LYS A 23 11.48 -14.84 -2.03
C LYS A 23 10.74 -14.61 -3.33
N TYR A 24 11.48 -14.56 -4.42
CA TYR A 24 10.96 -14.71 -5.77
C TYR A 24 11.61 -15.94 -6.37
N GLN A 25 10.83 -17.00 -6.63
CA GLN A 25 11.37 -18.32 -7.01
C GLN A 25 12.47 -18.75 -6.01
N ASP A 26 13.69 -19.02 -6.48
CA ASP A 26 14.84 -19.40 -5.65
C ASP A 26 15.66 -18.20 -5.14
N ILE A 27 15.31 -16.98 -5.53
CA ILE A 27 16.00 -15.75 -5.12
C ILE A 27 15.45 -15.31 -3.76
N ARG A 28 16.29 -15.35 -2.72
CA ARG A 28 15.98 -14.82 -1.39
C ARG A 28 16.27 -13.34 -1.35
N ILE A 29 15.30 -12.55 -0.95
CA ILE A 29 15.38 -11.09 -0.97
C ILE A 29 15.15 -10.58 0.45
N ASN A 30 16.04 -9.72 0.91
CA ASN A 30 15.89 -9.01 2.17
C ASN A 30 15.78 -7.52 1.87
N TRP A 31 14.80 -6.84 2.46
CA TRP A 31 14.65 -5.39 2.36
C TRP A 31 14.17 -4.81 3.68
N ALA A 32 14.26 -3.50 3.85
CA ALA A 32 13.86 -2.82 5.07
C ALA A 32 12.69 -1.86 4.79
N PHE A 33 11.69 -1.86 5.67
CA PHE A 33 10.77 -0.75 5.72
C PHE A 33 11.48 0.44 6.37
N ASP A 34 11.40 1.60 5.73
CA ASP A 34 12.09 2.81 6.19
C ASP A 34 11.20 3.59 7.17
N SER A 35 10.44 4.55 6.64
CA SER A 35 9.39 5.28 7.34
C SER A 35 8.12 5.28 6.48
N PHE A 36 7.01 5.80 6.98
CA PHE A 36 5.83 5.99 6.14
C PHE A 36 5.99 7.07 5.05
N GLU A 37 6.88 8.03 5.25
CA GLU A 37 7.19 9.07 4.24
C GLU A 37 8.00 8.47 3.08
N LEU A 38 8.94 7.58 3.38
CA LEU A 38 9.83 6.97 2.39
C LEU A 38 9.35 5.61 1.89
N ILE A 39 8.62 4.85 2.71
CA ILE A 39 8.21 3.45 2.58
C ILE A 39 9.41 2.51 2.43
N ILE A 40 10.17 2.69 1.35
CA ILE A 40 11.45 2.06 1.08
C ILE A 40 12.43 3.13 0.58
N SER A 41 13.67 3.09 1.05
CA SER A 41 14.77 3.80 0.40
C SER A 41 15.04 3.20 -0.98
N LYS A 42 14.77 3.97 -2.05
CA LYS A 42 15.01 3.59 -3.45
C LYS A 42 16.42 2.99 -3.69
N PRO A 43 17.54 3.68 -3.35
CA PRO A 43 18.87 3.15 -3.64
C PRO A 43 19.16 1.86 -2.86
N ASN A 44 18.73 1.79 -1.59
CA ASN A 44 18.93 0.59 -0.78
C ASN A 44 18.12 -0.58 -1.35
N PHE A 45 16.88 -0.34 -1.78
CA PHE A 45 16.03 -1.37 -2.36
C PHE A 45 16.59 -1.95 -3.65
N ILE A 46 17.04 -1.10 -4.57
CA ILE A 46 17.70 -1.53 -5.80
C ILE A 46 18.94 -2.36 -5.48
N THR A 47 19.77 -1.87 -4.54
CA THR A 47 20.98 -2.58 -4.11
C THR A 47 20.65 -3.96 -3.54
N TYR A 48 19.61 -4.06 -2.70
CA TYR A 48 19.16 -5.34 -2.15
C TYR A 48 18.71 -6.31 -3.25
N LEU A 49 17.94 -5.84 -4.23
CA LEU A 49 17.44 -6.67 -5.33
C LEU A 49 18.58 -7.16 -6.23
N GLN A 50 19.50 -6.27 -6.62
CA GLN A 50 20.66 -6.62 -7.44
C GLN A 50 21.61 -7.59 -6.72
N ASN A 51 21.90 -7.36 -5.44
CA ASN A 51 22.75 -8.26 -4.64
C ASN A 51 22.12 -9.64 -4.45
N SER A 52 20.81 -9.69 -4.20
CA SER A 52 20.07 -10.94 -3.98
C SER A 52 20.01 -11.80 -5.24
N SER A 53 19.80 -11.17 -6.40
CA SER A 53 19.60 -11.85 -7.68
C SER A 53 20.86 -12.00 -8.53
N LYS A 54 21.92 -11.25 -8.21
CA LYS A 54 23.12 -11.05 -9.04
C LYS A 54 22.83 -10.44 -10.41
N LEU A 55 21.65 -9.85 -10.61
CA LEU A 55 21.28 -9.15 -11.83
C LEU A 55 21.77 -7.70 -11.79
N LYS A 56 22.16 -7.18 -12.95
CA LYS A 56 22.39 -5.74 -13.14
C LYS A 56 21.18 -5.15 -13.87
N PHE A 57 20.43 -4.31 -13.17
CA PHE A 57 19.31 -3.59 -13.75
C PHE A 57 19.79 -2.47 -14.67
N SER A 58 19.10 -2.29 -15.79
CA SER A 58 19.34 -1.16 -16.69
C SER A 58 18.85 0.14 -16.05
N TYR A 59 19.32 1.28 -16.58
CA TYR A 59 18.86 2.60 -16.14
C TYR A 59 17.33 2.74 -16.24
N LEU A 60 16.74 2.35 -17.38
CA LEU A 60 15.29 2.42 -17.59
C LEU A 60 14.50 1.56 -16.60
N MET A 61 15.04 0.40 -16.23
CA MET A 61 14.42 -0.47 -15.24
C MET A 61 14.48 0.16 -13.84
N ILE A 62 15.63 0.71 -13.44
CA ILE A 62 15.79 1.42 -12.17
C ILE A 62 14.79 2.57 -12.09
N GLU A 63 14.70 3.40 -13.13
CA GLU A 63 13.74 4.51 -13.21
C GLU A 63 12.29 4.01 -13.06
N SER A 64 11.92 2.91 -13.72
CA SER A 64 10.58 2.32 -13.61
C SER A 64 10.27 1.82 -12.19
N ILE A 65 11.24 1.19 -11.52
CA ILE A 65 11.11 0.77 -10.12
C ILE A 65 10.90 1.99 -9.21
N GLU A 66 11.71 3.03 -9.40
CA GLU A 66 11.65 4.25 -8.61
C GLU A 66 10.31 4.97 -8.78
N ASN A 67 9.78 5.03 -10.00
CA ASN A 67 8.46 5.59 -10.29
C ASN A 67 7.34 4.83 -9.57
N LYS A 68 7.40 3.49 -9.55
CA LYS A 68 6.43 2.67 -8.80
C LYS A 68 6.53 2.86 -7.29
N ILE A 69 7.74 3.05 -6.76
CA ILE A 69 7.92 3.41 -5.33
C ILE A 69 7.28 4.77 -5.04
N ASP A 70 7.44 5.76 -5.93
CA ASP A 70 6.81 7.07 -5.74
C ASP A 70 5.28 6.99 -5.82
N GLN A 71 4.72 6.15 -6.69
CA GLN A 71 3.27 5.89 -6.70
C GLN A 71 2.77 5.38 -5.33
N LEU A 72 3.51 4.47 -4.70
CA LEU A 72 3.17 3.99 -3.34
C LEU A 72 3.21 5.11 -2.30
N ARG A 73 4.23 5.97 -2.37
CA ARG A 73 4.37 7.13 -1.46
C ARG A 73 3.24 8.13 -1.64
N ILE A 74 2.89 8.45 -2.88
CA ILE A 74 1.79 9.36 -3.22
C ILE A 74 0.46 8.81 -2.70
N LEU A 75 0.20 7.52 -2.96
CA LEU A 75 -1.01 6.84 -2.48
C LEU A 75 -1.09 6.90 -0.95
N PHE A 76 -0.02 6.52 -0.25
CA PHE A 76 0.01 6.58 1.21
C PHE A 76 -0.16 8.00 1.72
N ALA A 77 0.55 9.00 1.18
CA ALA A 77 0.46 10.38 1.64
C ALA A 77 -0.96 10.94 1.51
N LYS A 78 -1.65 10.66 0.38
CA LYS A 78 -3.05 11.04 0.17
C LYS A 78 -3.98 10.42 1.20
N THR A 79 -3.86 9.10 1.40
CA THR A 79 -4.70 8.37 2.37
C THR A 79 -4.41 8.80 3.81
N ASN A 80 -3.13 8.99 4.14
CA ASN A 80 -2.70 9.44 5.47
C ASN A 80 -3.24 10.82 5.81
N LYS A 81 -3.12 11.78 4.87
CA LYS A 81 -3.68 13.13 5.05
C LYS A 81 -5.18 13.09 5.29
N ALA A 82 -5.93 12.30 4.50
CA ALA A 82 -7.37 12.15 4.71
C ALA A 82 -7.70 11.57 6.09
N CYS A 83 -6.96 10.54 6.54
CA CYS A 83 -7.14 9.95 7.87
C CYS A 83 -6.93 11.00 8.97
N GLN A 84 -5.84 11.76 8.90
CA GLN A 84 -5.52 12.79 9.87
C GLN A 84 -6.63 13.85 9.93
N THR A 85 -7.08 14.35 8.77
CA THR A 85 -8.19 15.30 8.67
C THR A 85 -9.46 14.77 9.33
N TYR A 86 -9.88 13.55 9.03
CA TYR A 86 -11.09 12.99 9.63
C TYR A 86 -10.98 12.80 11.14
N LEU A 87 -9.82 12.36 11.62
CA LEU A 87 -9.62 12.16 13.06
C LEU A 87 -9.64 13.48 13.83
N THR A 88 -9.07 14.55 13.29
CA THR A 88 -9.07 15.87 13.96
C THR A 88 -10.46 16.42 14.25
N GLU A 89 -11.48 16.04 13.48
CA GLU A 89 -12.87 16.44 13.73
C GLU A 89 -13.42 15.93 15.08
N THR A 90 -12.87 14.84 15.62
CA THR A 90 -13.35 14.28 16.89
C THR A 90 -12.89 15.05 18.12
N GLN A 91 -11.84 15.85 18.00
CA GLN A 91 -11.20 16.61 19.10
C GLN A 91 -10.78 15.76 20.33
N ASP A 92 -10.81 14.43 20.24
CA ASP A 92 -10.46 13.49 21.30
C ASP A 92 -9.08 12.88 21.00
N SER A 93 -8.05 13.37 21.71
CA SER A 93 -6.66 13.01 21.41
C SER A 93 -6.36 11.53 21.67
N GLU A 94 -7.00 10.91 22.67
CA GLU A 94 -6.81 9.49 22.99
C GLU A 94 -7.44 8.62 21.90
N PHE A 95 -8.68 8.94 21.52
CA PHE A 95 -9.38 8.27 20.42
C PHE A 95 -8.61 8.42 19.11
N CYS A 96 -8.17 9.64 18.76
CA CYS A 96 -7.36 9.91 17.57
C CYS A 96 -6.11 9.04 17.52
N ASN A 97 -5.35 8.98 18.62
CA ASN A 97 -4.11 8.23 18.68
C ASN A 97 -4.36 6.73 18.49
N LEU A 98 -5.38 6.18 19.17
CA LEU A 98 -5.75 4.78 19.04
C LEU A 98 -6.16 4.41 17.61
N GLN A 99 -7.03 5.22 16.99
CA GLN A 99 -7.51 4.94 15.62
C GLN A 99 -6.40 5.14 14.59
N TYR A 100 -5.55 6.14 14.77
CA TYR A 100 -4.42 6.37 13.86
C TYR A 100 -3.40 5.22 13.93
N GLN A 101 -3.09 4.70 15.11
CA GLN A 101 -2.23 3.50 15.22
C GLN A 101 -2.82 2.29 14.50
N LYS A 102 -4.15 2.07 14.57
CA LYS A 102 -4.83 1.01 13.81
C LYS A 102 -4.73 1.24 12.31
N PHE A 103 -4.93 2.48 11.87
CA PHE A 103 -4.76 2.88 10.47
C PHE A 103 -3.34 2.55 9.98
N LEU A 104 -2.31 3.00 10.70
CA LEU A 104 -0.91 2.76 10.37
C LEU A 104 -0.58 1.27 10.32
N LEU A 105 -1.04 0.48 11.29
CA LEU A 105 -0.82 -0.97 11.30
C LEU A 105 -1.37 -1.65 10.05
N ASN A 106 -2.59 -1.27 9.64
CA ASN A 106 -3.21 -1.83 8.45
C ASN A 106 -2.47 -1.38 7.18
N CYS A 107 -2.10 -0.10 7.07
CA CYS A 107 -1.31 0.42 5.94
C CYS A 107 0.06 -0.27 5.84
N TYR A 108 0.80 -0.39 6.94
CA TYR A 108 2.10 -1.07 6.97
C TYR A 108 1.98 -2.53 6.54
N THR A 109 1.02 -3.26 7.10
CA THR A 109 0.81 -4.68 6.76
C THR A 109 0.47 -4.84 5.29
N THR A 110 -0.42 -4.00 4.77
CA THR A 110 -0.85 -4.03 3.37
C THR A 110 0.27 -3.64 2.41
N LEU A 111 1.04 -2.58 2.72
CA LEU A 111 2.20 -2.17 1.92
C LEU A 111 3.27 -3.26 1.89
N LYS A 112 3.62 -3.82 3.04
CA LYS A 112 4.60 -4.90 3.14
C LYS A 112 4.19 -6.10 2.28
N GLN A 113 2.93 -6.51 2.35
CA GLN A 113 2.41 -7.59 1.51
C GLN A 113 2.45 -7.23 0.02
N PHE A 114 2.06 -6.00 -0.34
CA PHE A 114 2.11 -5.54 -1.71
C PHE A 114 3.54 -5.52 -2.26
N ILE A 115 4.50 -4.99 -1.50
CA ILE A 115 5.90 -4.94 -1.90
C ILE A 115 6.44 -6.35 -2.12
N ASN A 116 6.20 -7.25 -1.15
CA ASN A 116 6.67 -8.64 -1.21
C ASN A 116 6.08 -9.42 -2.38
N ASN A 117 4.77 -9.31 -2.59
CA ASN A 117 4.06 -10.21 -3.50
C ASN A 117 3.86 -9.62 -4.89
N ASN A 118 3.83 -8.29 -5.01
CA ASN A 118 3.45 -7.62 -6.25
C ASN A 118 4.59 -6.79 -6.83
N LEU A 119 5.16 -5.86 -6.06
CA LEU A 119 6.24 -5.02 -6.58
C LEU A 119 7.46 -5.86 -6.95
N ILE A 120 7.95 -6.69 -6.02
CA ILE A 120 9.10 -7.56 -6.25
C ILE A 120 8.85 -8.53 -7.42
N THR A 121 7.67 -9.11 -7.49
CA THR A 121 7.28 -10.01 -8.60
C THR A 121 7.34 -9.30 -9.94
N TRP A 122 6.74 -8.11 -10.03
CA TRP A 122 6.80 -7.29 -11.25
C TRP A 122 8.25 -6.97 -11.65
N ILE A 123 9.09 -6.58 -10.69
CA ILE A 123 10.51 -6.27 -10.94
C ILE A 123 11.20 -7.45 -11.61
N PHE A 124 11.08 -8.65 -11.04
CA PHE A 124 11.78 -9.80 -11.59
C PHE A 124 11.17 -10.30 -12.90
N CYS A 125 9.85 -10.21 -13.08
CA CYS A 125 9.22 -10.49 -14.36
C CYS A 125 9.73 -9.56 -15.46
N ASP A 126 9.86 -8.25 -15.21
CA ASP A 126 10.42 -7.32 -16.20
C ASP A 126 11.92 -7.54 -16.43
N ALA A 127 12.71 -7.75 -15.37
CA ALA A 127 14.15 -8.00 -15.48
C ALA A 127 14.48 -9.26 -16.29
N LEU A 128 13.73 -10.34 -16.04
CA LEU A 128 13.95 -11.64 -16.66
C LEU A 128 13.17 -11.80 -17.98
N LYS A 129 12.36 -10.79 -18.36
CA LYS A 129 11.46 -10.84 -19.52
C LYS A 129 10.54 -12.06 -19.49
N GLN A 130 9.94 -12.29 -18.33
CA GLN A 130 9.04 -13.41 -18.06
C GLN A 130 7.62 -12.91 -17.77
N ALA A 131 6.63 -13.74 -18.10
CA ALA A 131 5.26 -13.50 -17.68
C ALA A 131 5.14 -13.56 -16.15
N TRP A 132 4.18 -12.81 -15.60
CA TRP A 132 3.76 -12.97 -14.21
C TRP A 132 2.94 -14.25 -14.09
N ILE A 133 3.38 -15.21 -13.29
CA ILE A 133 2.66 -16.47 -13.11
C ILE A 133 1.77 -16.41 -11.86
N GLU A 134 0.46 -16.58 -12.03
CA GLU A 134 -0.49 -16.77 -10.93
C GLU A 134 -1.52 -17.86 -11.30
N PHE A 135 -1.81 -18.79 -10.39
CA PHE A 135 -2.71 -19.93 -10.65
C PHE A 135 -2.40 -20.72 -11.93
N ASN A 136 -1.11 -20.97 -12.19
CA ASN A 136 -0.59 -21.68 -13.38
C ASN A 136 -0.94 -20.99 -14.72
N LYS A 137 -1.25 -19.69 -14.70
CA LYS A 137 -1.43 -18.87 -15.91
C LYS A 137 -0.40 -17.77 -15.93
N GLY A 138 0.12 -17.48 -17.13
CA GLY A 138 0.99 -16.35 -17.37
C GLY A 138 0.18 -15.12 -17.74
N TYR A 139 0.56 -13.99 -17.15
CA TYR A 139 -0.04 -12.68 -17.39
C TYR A 139 1.04 -11.70 -17.85
N ASP A 140 0.62 -10.68 -18.58
CA ASP A 140 1.47 -9.50 -18.81
C ASP A 140 1.82 -8.85 -17.46
N PRO A 141 3.11 -8.64 -17.14
CA PRO A 141 3.52 -8.12 -15.85
C PRO A 141 2.99 -6.72 -15.54
N ASP A 142 2.90 -5.84 -16.53
CA ASP A 142 2.46 -4.46 -16.33
C ASP A 142 0.95 -4.38 -16.08
N PHE A 143 0.16 -5.12 -16.88
CA PHE A 143 -1.29 -5.23 -16.64
C PHE A 143 -1.59 -5.86 -15.28
N MET A 144 -0.85 -6.90 -14.90
CA MET A 144 -1.04 -7.56 -13.60
C MET A 144 -0.63 -6.66 -12.43
N TYR A 145 0.46 -5.91 -12.57
CA TYR A 145 0.86 -4.91 -11.59
C TYR A 145 -0.21 -3.82 -11.43
N GLN A 146 -0.75 -3.30 -12.54
CA GLN A 146 -1.79 -2.27 -12.50
C GLN A 146 -3.02 -2.77 -11.73
N TYR A 147 -3.48 -3.99 -12.01
CA TYR A 147 -4.58 -4.61 -11.25
C TYR A 147 -4.29 -4.70 -9.75
N GLN A 148 -3.10 -5.15 -9.37
CA GLN A 148 -2.73 -5.25 -7.96
C GLN A 148 -2.61 -3.88 -7.30
N PHE A 149 -2.16 -2.86 -8.04
CA PHE A 149 -2.04 -1.49 -7.54
C PHE A 149 -3.42 -0.86 -7.28
N GLU A 150 -4.36 -1.00 -8.21
CA GLU A 150 -5.76 -0.59 -8.01
C GLU A 150 -6.39 -1.30 -6.79
N LYS A 151 -6.05 -2.58 -6.59
CA LYS A 151 -6.48 -3.34 -5.42
C LYS A 151 -5.87 -2.78 -4.13
N LEU A 152 -4.61 -2.34 -4.15
CA LEU A 152 -3.98 -1.65 -3.02
C LEU A 152 -4.70 -0.34 -2.70
N GLU A 153 -5.05 0.47 -3.71
CA GLU A 153 -5.82 1.70 -3.51
C GLU A 153 -7.17 1.42 -2.83
N TRP A 154 -7.87 0.41 -3.32
CA TRP A 154 -9.14 -0.02 -2.74
C TRP A 154 -8.99 -0.47 -1.28
N LEU A 155 -7.91 -1.19 -0.94
CA LEU A 155 -7.64 -1.60 0.45
C LEU A 155 -7.36 -0.39 1.35
N PHE A 156 -6.61 0.61 0.88
CA PHE A 156 -6.34 1.84 1.62
C PHE A 156 -7.62 2.64 1.86
N GLN A 157 -8.49 2.72 0.86
CA GLN A 157 -9.78 3.36 1.02
C GLN A 157 -10.69 2.60 1.99
N LYS A 158 -10.67 1.27 1.96
CA LYS A 158 -11.39 0.43 2.93
C LYS A 158 -10.88 0.64 4.35
N ASN A 159 -9.57 0.86 4.52
CA ASN A 159 -8.99 1.24 5.81
C ASN A 159 -9.53 2.60 6.30
N LEU A 160 -9.54 3.63 5.44
CA LEU A 160 -10.14 4.94 5.75
C LEU A 160 -11.62 4.82 6.13
N TYR A 161 -12.37 4.01 5.40
CA TYR A 161 -13.78 3.77 5.68
C TYR A 161 -14.01 3.18 7.07
N ASN A 162 -13.13 2.29 7.55
CA ASN A 162 -13.20 1.77 8.91
C ASN A 162 -12.94 2.87 9.97
N ILE A 163 -12.05 3.82 9.67
CA ILE A 163 -11.81 4.99 10.52
C ILE A 163 -13.05 5.89 10.59
N LEU A 164 -13.66 6.17 9.44
CA LEU A 164 -14.90 6.95 9.36
C LEU A 164 -16.03 6.30 10.16
N LYS A 165 -16.18 4.97 10.09
CA LYS A 165 -17.13 4.22 10.93
C LYS A 165 -16.86 4.39 12.42
N ALA A 166 -15.59 4.36 12.83
CA ALA A 166 -15.23 4.56 14.23
C ALA A 166 -15.58 5.98 14.69
N ILE A 167 -15.30 6.99 13.85
CA ILE A 167 -15.64 8.39 14.11
C ILE A 167 -17.15 8.59 14.22
N SER A 168 -17.93 8.09 13.26
CA SER A 168 -19.40 8.21 13.28
C SER A 168 -20.04 7.57 14.51
N LYS A 169 -19.48 6.46 15.02
CA LYS A 169 -19.92 5.88 16.30
C LYS A 169 -19.62 6.77 17.50
N LYS A 170 -18.50 7.50 17.49
CA LYS A 170 -18.11 8.44 18.54
C LYS A 170 -18.97 9.71 18.49
N LEU A 171 -19.25 10.21 17.29
CA LEU A 171 -20.06 11.39 17.00
C LEU A 171 -21.47 10.99 16.55
N ALA A 172 -22.21 10.25 17.38
CA ALA A 172 -23.46 9.59 16.97
C ALA A 172 -24.55 10.56 16.42
N ASN A 173 -24.50 11.83 16.81
CA ASN A 173 -25.44 12.87 16.41
C ASN A 173 -24.97 13.72 15.22
N ASP A 174 -23.83 13.38 14.60
CA ASP A 174 -23.29 14.08 13.43
C ASP A 174 -23.72 13.36 12.14
N ASP A 175 -24.61 14.00 11.38
CA ASP A 175 -25.11 13.47 10.11
C ASP A 175 -24.12 13.65 8.95
N THR A 176 -23.14 14.55 9.06
CA THR A 176 -22.11 14.76 8.03
C THR A 176 -21.28 13.50 7.84
N PHE A 177 -20.87 12.85 8.94
CA PHE A 177 -20.13 11.59 8.84
C PHE A 177 -20.96 10.43 8.29
N LYS A 178 -22.29 10.42 8.52
CA LYS A 178 -23.18 9.42 7.92
C LYS A 178 -23.26 9.58 6.41
N ILE A 179 -23.39 10.81 5.91
CA ILE A 179 -23.37 11.12 4.48
C ILE A 179 -22.03 10.71 3.87
N LEU A 180 -20.92 11.07 4.51
CA LEU A 180 -19.57 10.71 4.05
C LEU A 180 -19.35 9.19 3.98
N ILE A 181 -19.82 8.44 4.99
CA ILE A 181 -19.79 6.96 5.00
C ILE A 181 -20.57 6.38 3.82
N ASN A 182 -21.75 6.92 3.51
CA ASN A 182 -22.55 6.46 2.38
C ASN A 182 -21.85 6.74 1.05
N ALA A 183 -21.27 7.92 0.87
CA ALA A 183 -20.50 8.24 -0.33
C ALA A 183 -19.28 7.31 -0.49
N TYR A 184 -18.53 7.04 0.59
CA TYR A 184 -17.41 6.10 0.58
C TYR A 184 -17.84 4.68 0.24
N ASN A 185 -19.00 4.24 0.71
CA ASN A 185 -19.55 2.92 0.38
C ASN A 185 -19.80 2.77 -1.12
N LEU A 186 -20.48 3.75 -1.72
CA LEU A 186 -20.77 3.73 -3.15
C LEU A 186 -19.49 3.72 -3.99
N ASP A 187 -18.50 4.54 -3.64
CA ASP A 187 -17.21 4.57 -4.33
C ASP A 187 -16.43 3.26 -4.17
N LEU A 188 -16.43 2.65 -2.98
CA LEU A 188 -15.81 1.33 -2.73
C LEU A 188 -16.47 0.22 -3.56
N GLU A 189 -17.79 0.25 -3.71
CA GLU A 189 -18.52 -0.71 -4.56
C GLU A 189 -18.19 -0.51 -6.04
N GLN A 190 -18.12 0.74 -6.51
CA GLN A 190 -17.75 1.06 -7.88
C GLN A 190 -16.32 0.60 -8.20
N LYS A 191 -15.36 0.91 -7.34
CA LYS A 191 -13.97 0.43 -7.51
C LYS A 191 -13.87 -1.09 -7.46
N HIS A 192 -14.66 -1.74 -6.61
CA HIS A 192 -14.69 -3.19 -6.58
C HIS A 192 -15.20 -3.78 -7.91
N LYS A 193 -16.21 -3.18 -8.53
CA LYS A 193 -16.69 -3.58 -9.87
C LYS A 193 -15.60 -3.44 -10.93
N ILE A 194 -14.89 -2.29 -10.95
CA ILE A 194 -13.75 -2.07 -11.85
C ILE A 194 -12.67 -3.14 -11.66
N LEU A 195 -12.32 -3.48 -10.41
CA LEU A 195 -11.36 -4.55 -10.12
C LEU A 195 -11.81 -5.92 -10.64
N VAL A 196 -13.11 -6.23 -10.56
CA VAL A 196 -13.67 -7.47 -11.13
C VAL A 196 -13.54 -7.46 -12.65
N GLU A 197 -13.81 -6.34 -13.30
CA GLU A 197 -13.68 -6.18 -14.75
C GLU A 197 -12.23 -6.33 -15.22
N MET A 198 -11.28 -5.65 -14.56
CA MET A 198 -9.85 -5.80 -14.83
C MET A 198 -9.39 -7.25 -14.68
N LYS A 199 -9.83 -7.92 -13.60
CA LYS A 199 -9.52 -9.34 -13.38
C LYS A 199 -10.08 -10.22 -14.48
N ASN A 200 -11.25 -9.90 -15.02
CA ASN A 200 -11.84 -10.65 -16.13
C ASN A 200 -11.12 -10.40 -17.45
N GLN A 201 -10.65 -9.17 -17.69
CA GLN A 201 -9.80 -8.84 -18.85
C GLN A 201 -8.47 -9.59 -18.79
N LEU A 202 -7.82 -9.64 -17.63
CA LEU A 202 -6.60 -10.43 -17.41
C LEU A 202 -6.75 -11.91 -17.73
N LYS A 203 -7.95 -12.49 -17.59
CA LYS A 203 -8.21 -13.90 -17.93
C LYS A 203 -8.38 -14.17 -19.43
N ARG A 204 -8.60 -13.11 -20.22
CA ARG A 204 -8.86 -13.17 -21.67
C ARG A 204 -7.60 -12.91 -22.50
N LEU A 205 -6.63 -12.23 -21.91
CA LEU A 205 -5.27 -12.05 -22.42
C LEU A 205 -4.44 -13.30 -22.08
#